data_AF-A0A961AI83-F1
#
_entry.id   AF-A0A961AI83-F1
#
_cell.length_a   1.000
_cell.length_b   1.000
_cell.length_c   1.000
_cell.angle_alpha   90.00
_cell.angle_beta   90.00
_cell.angle_gamma   90.00
#
_symmetry.space_group_name_H-M   'P 1'
#
loop_
_entity.id
_entity.type
_entity.pdbx_description
1 polymer ?
#
loop_
_entity_poly.entity_id
_entity_poly.type
_entity_poly.pdbx_seq_one_letter_code
_entity_poly.pdbx_strand_id
1 'polypeptide(L)'
;MNRYGDTPLGMVESALEFARIARRNDYHNFLFSMKASNPKVMIEAYRLLVAHLSAQGEDWNYPIHLGVTEAGDGEDGRIKSAIGIGSLLADGIGDTVRVSLTEDAVFEIPVCYALVQPYNDGEPARRETIQPEQQQPVRYDPFSYQRRASERLPISGIDVGGGATVAVFTSREKWDALAHKLDRLGDYKPEVVVEDSGVIAVDPRDDATITALNADPQPRLVTVAEGLALRVIPAFRLLAAKLDARHPILLKDTLEGPATVETADFVQNLLRAATNIGSLLCDGIGDAVLVNGEPAPGQSLRIAYNILQAAGTRIFKTDYVACPSCGRTLFNLQSTTQKIRAATGHLKGVRIAVMGCIVNGPGEMADADFGYVGGAPGKINLYVGKTAVKFNIPEDEAVARLIDLIREHDRWIDAPHEAARSGEEA
;
A
#
# COMPACT_ATOMS: atom_id res chain seq x y z
N MET A 1 -10.84 2.24 -23.08
CA MET A 1 -10.27 3.62 -23.05
C MET A 1 -11.28 4.71 -23.39
N ASN A 2 -11.94 4.70 -24.56
CA ASN A 2 -12.73 5.87 -25.02
C ASN A 2 -13.96 6.28 -24.16
N ARG A 3 -14.51 5.37 -23.32
CA ARG A 3 -15.71 5.66 -22.50
C ARG A 3 -15.40 5.92 -21.03
N TYR A 4 -14.55 5.08 -20.41
CA TYR A 4 -14.25 5.13 -18.97
C TYR A 4 -12.75 5.32 -18.66
N GLY A 5 -11.88 5.42 -19.66
CA GLY A 5 -10.43 5.51 -19.44
C GLY A 5 -9.82 4.23 -18.84
N ASP A 6 -8.70 4.42 -18.13
CA ASP A 6 -8.04 3.43 -17.27
C ASP A 6 -8.42 3.76 -15.82
N THR A 7 -9.60 3.32 -15.41
CA THR A 7 -10.21 3.65 -14.12
C THR A 7 -10.78 2.39 -13.46
N PRO A 8 -10.95 2.37 -12.13
CA PRO A 8 -11.60 1.26 -11.42
C PRO A 8 -12.96 0.88 -12.04
N LEU A 9 -13.80 1.85 -12.35
CA LEU A 9 -15.09 1.62 -13.01
C LEU A 9 -14.91 1.01 -14.42
N GLY A 10 -13.93 1.49 -15.18
CA GLY A 10 -13.61 0.93 -16.50
C GLY A 10 -13.19 -0.55 -16.42
N MET A 11 -12.44 -0.93 -15.39
CA MET A 11 -12.06 -2.33 -15.13
C MET A 11 -13.30 -3.18 -14.86
N VAL A 12 -14.20 -2.71 -13.99
CA VAL A 12 -15.44 -3.40 -13.62
C VAL A 12 -16.35 -3.59 -14.83
N GLU A 13 -16.61 -2.54 -15.62
CA GLU A 13 -17.49 -2.64 -16.80
C GLU A 13 -16.93 -3.60 -17.86
N SER A 14 -15.61 -3.57 -18.09
CA SER A 14 -14.94 -4.53 -18.97
C SER A 14 -15.17 -5.97 -18.49
N ALA A 15 -15.01 -6.23 -17.20
CA ALA A 15 -15.21 -7.56 -16.63
C ALA A 15 -16.67 -8.04 -16.75
N LEU A 16 -17.62 -7.15 -16.44
CA LEU A 16 -19.05 -7.45 -16.51
C LEU A 16 -19.51 -7.67 -17.95
N GLU A 17 -18.91 -7.00 -18.94
CA GLU A 17 -19.18 -7.26 -20.37
C GLU A 17 -18.88 -8.72 -20.73
N PHE A 18 -17.68 -9.22 -20.40
CA PHE A 18 -17.33 -10.62 -20.65
C PHE A 18 -18.18 -11.61 -19.84
N ALA A 19 -18.51 -11.28 -18.58
CA ALA A 19 -19.39 -12.12 -17.76
C ALA A 19 -20.81 -12.22 -18.35
N ARG A 20 -21.37 -11.11 -18.86
CA ARG A 20 -22.67 -11.11 -19.56
C ARG A 20 -22.62 -11.98 -20.82
N ILE A 21 -21.51 -11.98 -21.56
CA ILE A 21 -21.32 -12.85 -22.73
C ILE A 21 -21.30 -14.33 -22.30
N ALA A 22 -20.53 -14.67 -21.26
CA ALA A 22 -20.46 -16.03 -20.74
C ALA A 22 -21.85 -16.55 -20.33
N ARG A 23 -22.59 -15.77 -19.55
CA ARG A 23 -23.95 -16.11 -19.11
C ARG A 23 -24.96 -16.24 -20.25
N ARG A 24 -24.88 -15.38 -21.29
CA ARG A 24 -25.72 -15.52 -22.50
C ARG A 24 -25.51 -16.84 -23.23
N ASN A 25 -24.36 -17.48 -23.03
CA ASN A 25 -24.02 -18.79 -23.58
C ASN A 25 -24.13 -19.91 -22.53
N ASP A 26 -24.84 -19.67 -21.41
CA ASP A 26 -25.02 -20.65 -20.32
C ASP A 26 -23.69 -21.15 -19.72
N TYR A 27 -22.63 -20.34 -19.80
CA TYR A 27 -21.33 -20.64 -19.22
C TYR A 27 -21.18 -19.91 -17.88
N HIS A 28 -21.07 -20.67 -16.80
CA HIS A 28 -20.97 -20.15 -15.43
C HIS A 28 -19.66 -20.50 -14.71
N ASN A 29 -18.77 -21.28 -15.33
CA ASN A 29 -17.53 -21.73 -14.70
C ASN A 29 -16.39 -20.71 -14.89
N PHE A 30 -16.53 -19.55 -14.26
CA PHE A 30 -15.52 -18.49 -14.28
C PHE A 30 -15.43 -17.75 -12.94
N LEU A 31 -14.35 -16.99 -12.77
CA LEU A 31 -14.09 -16.14 -11.62
C LEU A 31 -13.67 -14.74 -12.09
N PHE A 32 -13.72 -13.76 -11.18
CA PHE A 32 -13.27 -12.39 -11.45
C PHE A 32 -11.90 -12.10 -10.83
N SER A 33 -11.12 -11.23 -11.48
CA SER A 33 -9.82 -10.76 -10.99
C SER A 33 -9.54 -9.35 -11.50
N MET A 34 -9.60 -8.33 -10.64
CA MET A 34 -9.36 -6.92 -10.94
C MET A 34 -7.96 -6.48 -10.47
N LYS A 35 -6.89 -6.91 -11.17
CA LYS A 35 -5.51 -6.60 -10.71
C LYS A 35 -5.09 -5.20 -11.13
N ALA A 36 -4.38 -4.51 -10.23
CA ALA A 36 -3.68 -3.26 -10.52
C ALA A 36 -2.38 -3.21 -9.71
N SER A 37 -1.40 -2.45 -10.19
CA SER A 37 -0.13 -2.24 -9.48
C SER A 37 -0.23 -1.20 -8.38
N ASN A 38 -1.21 -0.30 -8.46
CA ASN A 38 -1.56 0.64 -7.40
C ASN A 38 -2.61 0.00 -6.45
N PRO A 39 -2.31 -0.19 -5.16
CA PRO A 39 -3.25 -0.80 -4.21
C PRO A 39 -4.59 -0.07 -4.09
N LYS A 40 -4.61 1.27 -4.20
CA LYS A 40 -5.86 2.06 -4.14
C LYS A 40 -6.81 1.68 -5.28
N VAL A 41 -6.29 1.67 -6.51
CA VAL A 41 -7.05 1.29 -7.71
C VAL A 41 -7.56 -0.15 -7.60
N MET A 42 -6.71 -1.06 -7.13
CA MET A 42 -7.09 -2.46 -6.93
C MET A 42 -8.26 -2.57 -5.94
N ILE A 43 -8.13 -1.99 -4.75
CA ILE A 43 -9.14 -2.05 -3.69
C ILE A 43 -10.47 -1.47 -4.18
N GLU A 44 -10.45 -0.28 -4.80
CA GLU A 44 -11.63 0.35 -5.38
C GLU A 44 -12.30 -0.55 -6.43
N ALA A 45 -11.53 -1.13 -7.35
CA ALA A 45 -12.06 -1.97 -8.42
C ALA A 45 -12.74 -3.23 -7.89
N TYR A 46 -12.18 -3.92 -6.89
CA TYR A 46 -12.82 -5.10 -6.30
C TYR A 46 -14.07 -4.74 -5.48
N ARG A 47 -14.05 -3.66 -4.71
CA ARG A 47 -15.24 -3.20 -3.97
C ARG A 47 -16.37 -2.82 -4.92
N LEU A 48 -16.06 -2.06 -5.97
CA LEU A 48 -17.01 -1.70 -7.01
C LEU A 48 -17.56 -2.96 -7.71
N LEU A 49 -16.69 -3.91 -8.07
CA LEU A 49 -17.13 -5.17 -8.66
C LEU A 49 -18.14 -5.90 -7.77
N VAL A 50 -17.82 -6.11 -6.49
CA VAL A 50 -18.71 -6.81 -5.53
C VAL A 50 -20.05 -6.09 -5.38
N ALA A 51 -20.03 -4.75 -5.30
CA ALA A 51 -21.26 -3.96 -5.24
C ALA A 51 -22.11 -4.10 -6.52
N HIS A 52 -21.48 -4.09 -7.70
CA HIS A 52 -22.18 -4.27 -8.98
C HIS A 52 -22.75 -5.68 -9.11
N LEU A 53 -21.99 -6.71 -8.77
CA LEU A 53 -22.44 -8.10 -8.77
C LEU A 53 -23.66 -8.27 -7.86
N SER A 54 -23.60 -7.73 -6.64
CA SER A 54 -24.71 -7.76 -5.68
C SER A 54 -25.97 -7.08 -6.23
N ALA A 55 -25.82 -6.00 -7.00
CA ALA A 55 -26.93 -5.30 -7.63
C ALA A 55 -27.55 -6.04 -8.83
N GLN A 56 -26.84 -6.99 -9.45
CA GLN A 56 -27.38 -7.80 -10.55
C GLN A 56 -28.35 -8.89 -10.07
N GLY A 57 -28.14 -9.45 -8.87
CA GLY A 57 -28.98 -10.50 -8.30
C GLY A 57 -28.17 -11.51 -7.48
N GLU A 58 -28.88 -12.35 -6.72
CA GLU A 58 -28.26 -13.36 -5.83
C GLU A 58 -27.43 -14.42 -6.60
N ASP A 59 -27.74 -14.64 -7.89
CA ASP A 59 -27.09 -15.59 -8.77
C ASP A 59 -25.87 -15.02 -9.52
N TRP A 60 -25.43 -13.80 -9.17
CA TRP A 60 -24.20 -13.16 -9.65
C TRP A 60 -23.05 -13.25 -8.63
N ASN A 61 -22.99 -14.37 -7.91
CA ASN A 61 -22.09 -14.66 -6.79
C ASN A 61 -20.83 -15.45 -7.21
N TYR A 62 -20.10 -14.95 -8.20
CA TYR A 62 -18.90 -15.63 -8.73
C TYR A 62 -17.67 -15.48 -7.82
N PRO A 63 -16.76 -16.47 -7.79
CA PRO A 63 -15.53 -16.37 -7.01
C PRO A 63 -14.63 -15.20 -7.44
N ILE A 64 -13.86 -14.68 -6.49
CA ILE A 64 -12.96 -13.54 -6.63
C ILE A 64 -11.53 -13.98 -6.37
N HIS A 65 -10.67 -13.83 -7.38
CA HIS A 65 -9.24 -14.04 -7.27
C HIS A 65 -8.51 -12.73 -7.02
N LEU A 66 -7.89 -12.60 -5.85
CA LEU A 66 -7.12 -11.42 -5.47
C LEU A 66 -5.66 -11.53 -5.91
N GLY A 67 -5.10 -10.42 -6.36
CA GLY A 67 -3.67 -10.28 -6.54
C GLY A 67 -3.29 -8.88 -6.97
N VAL A 68 -2.22 -8.35 -6.38
CA VAL A 68 -1.55 -7.13 -6.83
C VAL A 68 -0.63 -7.51 -7.99
N THR A 69 -0.70 -6.79 -9.10
CA THR A 69 0.29 -6.95 -10.19
C THR A 69 1.54 -6.14 -9.85
N GLU A 70 2.71 -6.68 -10.21
CA GLU A 70 3.97 -5.91 -10.15
C GLU A 70 4.26 -5.35 -8.75
N ALA A 71 4.10 -6.19 -7.74
CA ALA A 71 4.32 -5.77 -6.36
C ALA A 71 5.78 -5.32 -6.13
N GLY A 72 6.71 -5.86 -6.92
CA GLY A 72 8.15 -5.69 -6.76
C GLY A 72 8.76 -6.87 -6.00
N ASP A 73 9.98 -6.68 -5.51
CA ASP A 73 10.76 -7.64 -4.74
C ASP A 73 10.91 -7.21 -3.27
N GLY A 74 11.39 -8.14 -2.45
CA GLY A 74 11.75 -7.92 -1.05
C GLY A 74 10.56 -7.47 -0.18
N GLU A 75 10.87 -6.61 0.77
CA GLU A 75 9.89 -6.04 1.70
C GLU A 75 8.85 -5.17 0.98
N ASP A 76 9.27 -4.43 -0.06
CA ASP A 76 8.39 -3.53 -0.82
C ASP A 76 7.25 -4.34 -1.49
N GLY A 77 7.58 -5.45 -2.15
CA GLY A 77 6.60 -6.33 -2.77
C GLY A 77 5.66 -7.01 -1.78
N ARG A 78 6.17 -7.42 -0.62
CA ARG A 78 5.37 -8.02 0.46
C ARG A 78 4.41 -7.01 1.08
N ILE A 79 4.87 -5.79 1.35
CA ILE A 79 4.04 -4.68 1.85
C ILE A 79 2.95 -4.37 0.83
N LYS A 80 3.29 -4.11 -0.43
CA LYS A 80 2.30 -3.74 -1.46
C LYS A 80 1.22 -4.82 -1.62
N SER A 81 1.64 -6.09 -1.60
CA SER A 81 0.74 -7.24 -1.63
C SER A 81 -0.17 -7.29 -0.41
N ALA A 82 0.36 -7.06 0.79
CA ALA A 82 -0.41 -7.02 2.03
C ALA A 82 -1.43 -5.88 2.06
N ILE A 83 -1.07 -4.70 1.54
CA ILE A 83 -2.02 -3.59 1.39
C ILE A 83 -3.15 -4.03 0.45
N GLY A 84 -2.87 -4.43 -0.79
CA GLY A 84 -3.92 -4.73 -1.75
C GLY A 84 -4.78 -5.95 -1.37
N ILE A 85 -4.15 -7.10 -1.10
CA ILE A 85 -4.84 -8.35 -0.78
C ILE A 85 -5.43 -8.32 0.63
N GLY A 86 -4.65 -7.90 1.62
CA GLY A 86 -5.07 -7.88 3.02
C GLY A 86 -6.24 -6.93 3.28
N SER A 87 -6.31 -5.78 2.60
CA SER A 87 -7.46 -4.87 2.68
C SER A 87 -8.76 -5.57 2.28
N LEU A 88 -8.74 -6.30 1.17
CA LEU A 88 -9.92 -6.94 0.61
C LEU A 88 -10.33 -8.17 1.42
N LEU A 89 -9.37 -8.95 1.91
CA LEU A 89 -9.65 -10.03 2.85
C LEU A 89 -10.30 -9.50 4.14
N ALA A 90 -9.84 -8.34 4.65
CA ALA A 90 -10.46 -7.67 5.79
C ALA A 90 -11.88 -7.16 5.51
N ASP A 91 -12.19 -6.87 4.25
CA ASP A 91 -13.55 -6.54 3.78
C ASP A 91 -14.43 -7.79 3.57
N GLY A 92 -13.87 -9.00 3.72
CA GLY A 92 -14.55 -10.27 3.44
C GLY A 92 -14.63 -10.60 1.94
N ILE A 93 -13.75 -10.02 1.13
CA ILE A 93 -13.69 -10.20 -0.32
C ILE A 93 -12.47 -11.07 -0.65
N GLY A 94 -12.68 -12.17 -1.37
CA GLY A 94 -11.60 -13.01 -1.92
C GLY A 94 -11.77 -14.50 -1.61
N ASP A 95 -11.72 -15.32 -2.66
CA ASP A 95 -11.85 -16.78 -2.59
C ASP A 95 -10.54 -17.50 -2.90
N THR A 96 -9.64 -16.82 -3.61
CA THR A 96 -8.28 -17.29 -3.90
C THR A 96 -7.35 -16.10 -4.03
N VAL A 97 -6.08 -16.29 -3.69
CA VAL A 97 -5.06 -15.24 -3.71
C VAL A 97 -3.85 -15.65 -4.55
N ARG A 98 -3.19 -14.67 -5.16
CA ARG A 98 -1.82 -14.79 -5.66
C ARG A 98 -1.04 -13.52 -5.36
N VAL A 99 0.03 -13.67 -4.60
CA VAL A 99 1.10 -12.68 -4.47
C VAL A 99 1.95 -12.74 -5.75
N SER A 100 2.36 -11.60 -6.30
CA SER A 100 3.15 -11.55 -7.56
C SER A 100 4.46 -10.80 -7.30
N LEU A 101 5.51 -11.52 -6.91
CA LEU A 101 6.83 -10.95 -6.58
C LEU A 101 7.77 -10.98 -7.78
N THR A 102 8.71 -10.05 -7.83
CA THR A 102 9.85 -10.10 -8.77
C THR A 102 10.97 -10.98 -8.21
N GLU A 103 10.61 -12.17 -7.74
CA GLU A 103 11.47 -13.19 -7.11
C GLU A 103 11.18 -14.57 -7.74
N ASP A 104 11.79 -15.64 -7.24
CA ASP A 104 11.34 -16.99 -7.56
C ASP A 104 9.91 -17.21 -7.04
N ALA A 105 9.06 -17.85 -7.83
CA ALA A 105 7.65 -18.09 -7.51
C ALA A 105 7.46 -18.86 -6.19
N VAL A 106 8.43 -19.68 -5.76
CA VAL A 106 8.35 -20.37 -4.47
C VAL A 106 8.28 -19.40 -3.28
N PHE A 107 8.79 -18.18 -3.41
CA PHE A 107 8.72 -17.15 -2.38
C PHE A 107 7.36 -16.44 -2.31
N GLU A 108 6.50 -16.58 -3.31
CA GLU A 108 5.13 -16.05 -3.29
C GLU A 108 4.25 -16.83 -2.30
N ILE A 109 4.48 -18.14 -2.17
CA ILE A 109 3.60 -19.07 -1.45
C ILE A 109 3.57 -18.80 0.07
N PRO A 110 4.72 -18.66 0.79
CA PRO A 110 4.69 -18.34 2.22
C PRO A 110 3.95 -17.04 2.54
N VAL A 111 4.07 -16.04 1.66
CA VAL A 111 3.39 -14.75 1.82
C VAL A 111 1.88 -14.92 1.63
N CYS A 112 1.44 -15.73 0.66
CA CYS A 112 0.04 -16.07 0.48
C CYS A 112 -0.55 -16.71 1.74
N TYR A 113 0.13 -17.73 2.31
CA TYR A 113 -0.31 -18.39 3.54
C TYR A 113 -0.41 -17.40 4.70
N ALA A 114 0.62 -16.60 4.92
CA ALA A 114 0.63 -15.62 6.01
C ALA A 114 -0.48 -14.57 5.88
N LEU A 115 -0.88 -14.18 4.65
CA LEU A 115 -1.97 -13.24 4.43
C LEU A 115 -3.37 -13.83 4.68
N VAL A 116 -3.60 -15.09 4.29
CA VAL A 116 -4.94 -15.72 4.42
C VAL A 116 -5.17 -16.36 5.79
N GLN A 117 -4.10 -16.77 6.47
CA GLN A 117 -4.19 -17.48 7.75
C GLN A 117 -5.09 -16.77 8.79
N PRO A 118 -4.99 -15.45 9.02
CA PRO A 118 -5.82 -14.77 10.02
C PRO A 118 -7.33 -14.77 9.73
N TYR A 119 -7.73 -15.12 8.51
CA TYR A 119 -9.12 -15.16 8.05
C TYR A 119 -9.65 -16.60 7.95
N ASN A 120 -8.76 -17.58 7.75
CA ASN A 120 -9.10 -19.00 7.73
C ASN A 120 -9.13 -19.62 9.13
N ASP A 121 -8.22 -19.19 10.02
CA ASP A 121 -8.13 -19.69 11.40
C ASP A 121 -9.13 -19.00 12.34
N GLY A 122 -9.79 -17.94 11.88
CA GLY A 122 -10.79 -17.19 12.63
C GLY A 122 -12.18 -17.82 12.58
N GLU A 123 -13.08 -17.33 13.45
CA GLU A 123 -14.50 -17.61 13.31
C GLU A 123 -15.00 -17.10 11.94
N PRO A 124 -15.80 -17.88 11.19
CA PRO A 124 -16.35 -17.43 9.92
C PRO A 124 -17.08 -16.10 10.13
N ALA A 125 -16.86 -15.14 9.22
CA ALA A 125 -17.51 -13.84 9.27
C ALA A 125 -19.03 -14.05 9.38
N ARG A 126 -19.60 -13.71 10.54
CA ARG A 126 -21.05 -13.70 10.68
C ARG A 126 -21.55 -12.53 9.84
N ARG A 127 -22.46 -12.80 8.92
CA ARG A 127 -23.12 -11.74 8.14
C ARG A 127 -24.03 -10.96 9.08
N GLU A 128 -23.48 -9.92 9.69
CA GLU A 128 -24.25 -8.96 10.47
C GLU A 128 -24.89 -7.96 9.51
N THR A 129 -26.21 -7.94 9.47
CA THR A 129 -26.94 -6.93 8.70
C THR A 129 -27.17 -5.74 9.62
N ILE A 130 -26.46 -4.63 9.37
CA ILE A 130 -26.75 -3.37 10.05
C ILE A 130 -28.11 -2.88 9.55
N GLN A 131 -29.05 -2.67 10.47
CA GLN A 131 -30.38 -2.16 10.11
C GLN A 131 -30.24 -0.75 9.49
N PRO A 132 -31.06 -0.38 8.50
CA PRO A 132 -30.98 0.93 7.86
C PRO A 132 -31.03 2.10 8.84
N GLU A 133 -31.85 2.01 9.90
CA GLU A 133 -31.90 2.98 11.00
C GLU A 133 -30.60 3.14 11.81
N GLN A 134 -29.68 2.18 11.73
CA GLN A 134 -28.37 2.21 12.38
C GLN A 134 -27.24 2.67 11.44
N GLN A 135 -27.54 2.87 10.15
CA GLN A 135 -26.58 3.35 9.17
C GLN A 135 -26.32 4.84 9.40
N GLN A 136 -25.22 5.14 10.07
CA GLN A 136 -24.71 6.51 10.11
C GLN A 136 -24.09 6.86 8.75
N PRO A 137 -24.26 8.10 8.26
CA PRO A 137 -23.61 8.53 7.04
C PRO A 137 -22.09 8.41 7.21
N VAL A 138 -21.48 7.57 6.38
CA VAL A 138 -20.02 7.37 6.39
C VAL A 138 -19.38 8.66 5.85
N ARG A 139 -18.46 9.25 6.62
CA ARG A 139 -17.77 10.50 6.25
C ARG A 139 -16.62 10.31 5.25
N TYR A 140 -16.48 9.11 4.68
CA TYR A 140 -15.54 8.75 3.62
C TYR A 140 -16.22 7.82 2.60
N ASP A 141 -15.74 7.81 1.36
CA ASP A 141 -16.26 6.95 0.29
C ASP A 141 -15.41 5.68 0.18
N PRO A 142 -15.96 4.47 0.43
CA PRO A 142 -15.21 3.22 0.30
C PRO A 142 -14.99 2.80 -1.17
N PHE A 143 -15.65 3.43 -2.14
CA PHE A 143 -15.59 3.09 -3.57
C PHE A 143 -14.71 4.04 -4.39
N SER A 144 -14.30 5.17 -3.82
CA SER A 144 -13.42 6.15 -4.47
C SER A 144 -12.49 6.77 -3.44
N TYR A 145 -11.19 6.74 -3.70
CA TYR A 145 -10.22 7.37 -2.82
C TYR A 145 -10.42 8.89 -2.76
N GLN A 146 -10.65 9.38 -1.56
CA GLN A 146 -10.46 10.78 -1.19
C GLN A 146 -9.82 10.82 0.19
N ARG A 147 -8.70 11.52 0.32
CA ARG A 147 -8.11 11.76 1.64
C ARG A 147 -9.12 12.50 2.52
N ARG A 148 -9.45 11.92 3.67
CA ARG A 148 -10.31 12.53 4.68
C ARG A 148 -9.74 13.90 5.04
N ALA A 149 -10.58 14.93 4.94
CA ALA A 149 -10.20 16.27 5.36
C ALA A 149 -9.96 16.30 6.88
N SER A 150 -8.98 17.09 7.30
CA SER A 150 -8.67 17.39 8.68
C SER A 150 -8.13 18.81 8.80
N GLU A 151 -8.22 19.41 9.99
CA GLU A 151 -7.55 20.68 10.24
C GLU A 151 -6.08 20.43 10.55
N ARG A 152 -5.25 21.44 10.27
CA ARG A 152 -3.82 21.39 10.56
C ARG A 152 -3.61 21.58 12.06
N LEU A 153 -2.89 20.65 12.67
CA LEU A 153 -2.54 20.64 14.08
C LEU A 153 -1.01 20.51 14.23
N PRO A 154 -0.31 21.57 14.67
CA PRO A 154 1.12 21.49 14.92
C PRO A 154 1.41 20.72 16.21
N ILE A 155 2.22 19.66 16.12
CA ILE A 155 2.62 18.80 17.23
C ILE A 155 4.14 18.68 17.22
N SER A 156 4.80 19.14 18.27
CA SER A 156 6.28 19.13 18.37
C SER A 156 6.99 19.75 17.16
N GLY A 157 6.38 20.78 16.55
CA GLY A 157 6.90 21.45 15.35
C GLY A 157 6.61 20.75 14.02
N ILE A 158 5.84 19.66 14.03
CA ILE A 158 5.39 18.92 12.84
C ILE A 158 3.90 19.18 12.62
N ASP A 159 3.55 19.60 11.41
CA ASP A 159 2.15 19.76 11.02
C ASP A 159 1.49 18.40 10.77
N VAL A 160 0.46 18.07 11.55
CA VAL A 160 -0.37 16.87 11.37
C VAL A 160 -1.75 17.28 10.88
N GLY A 161 -2.26 16.61 9.85
CA GLY A 161 -3.54 16.96 9.23
C GLY A 161 -3.47 18.13 8.25
N GLY A 162 -4.62 18.64 7.80
CA GLY A 162 -4.67 19.81 6.90
C GLY A 162 -3.95 19.61 5.56
N GLY A 163 -3.91 18.37 5.06
CA GLY A 163 -3.21 18.01 3.83
C GLY A 163 -1.69 17.87 3.96
N ALA A 164 -1.10 18.05 5.15
CA ALA A 164 0.32 17.81 5.39
C ALA A 164 0.70 16.35 5.09
N THR A 165 1.99 16.08 4.85
CA THR A 165 2.50 14.72 4.68
C THR A 165 2.17 13.88 5.91
N VAL A 166 1.80 12.61 5.70
CA VAL A 166 1.47 11.71 6.82
C VAL A 166 2.69 11.56 7.73
N ALA A 167 2.53 11.96 8.98
CA ALA A 167 3.61 12.00 9.96
C ALA A 167 3.92 10.60 10.53
N VAL A 168 5.19 10.30 10.77
CA VAL A 168 5.64 9.02 11.34
C VAL A 168 5.93 9.19 12.82
N PHE A 169 5.08 8.59 13.65
CA PHE A 169 5.19 8.60 15.10
C PHE A 169 5.99 7.39 15.59
N THR A 170 6.56 7.50 16.79
CA THR A 170 7.25 6.41 17.49
C THR A 170 6.99 6.49 19.01
N SER A 171 7.25 5.40 19.74
CA SER A 171 7.31 5.44 21.20
C SER A 171 8.59 6.09 21.70
N ARG A 172 8.57 6.59 22.94
CA ARG A 172 9.75 7.12 23.64
C ARG A 172 10.89 6.12 23.66
N GLU A 173 10.58 4.87 24.01
CA GLU A 173 11.55 3.78 24.07
C GLU A 173 12.31 3.60 22.74
N LYS A 174 11.57 3.52 21.62
CA LYS A 174 12.15 3.38 20.28
C LYS A 174 12.91 4.64 19.85
N TRP A 175 12.41 5.82 20.22
CA TRP A 175 13.08 7.09 19.95
C TRP A 175 14.46 7.13 20.61
N ASP A 176 14.52 6.84 21.91
CA ASP A 176 15.75 6.89 22.68
C ASP A 176 16.78 5.86 22.16
N ALA A 177 16.32 4.68 21.76
CA ALA A 177 17.15 3.67 21.11
C ALA A 177 17.73 4.13 19.76
N LEU A 178 17.03 5.01 19.03
CA LEU A 178 17.47 5.57 17.74
C LEU A 178 18.24 6.89 17.87
N ALA A 179 18.26 7.52 19.05
CA ALA A 179 18.75 8.89 19.24
C ALA A 179 20.17 9.11 18.67
N HIS A 180 21.08 8.16 18.86
CA HIS A 180 22.46 8.22 18.38
C HIS A 180 22.62 8.09 16.85
N LYS A 181 21.55 7.71 16.12
CA LYS A 181 21.52 7.53 14.67
C LYS A 181 20.68 8.58 13.94
N LEU A 182 19.84 9.36 14.65
CA LEU A 182 18.86 10.26 14.04
C LEU A 182 19.45 11.22 12.99
N ASP A 183 20.61 11.81 13.26
CA ASP A 183 21.26 12.74 12.34
C ASP A 183 21.71 12.09 11.02
N ARG A 184 21.95 10.78 11.04
CA ARG A 184 22.37 10.00 9.86
C ARG A 184 21.20 9.45 9.06
N LEU A 185 19.99 9.48 9.61
CA LEU A 185 18.79 8.93 8.97
C LEU A 185 18.16 9.91 7.97
N GLY A 186 18.58 11.18 7.95
CA GLY A 186 18.08 12.17 6.99
C GLY A 186 16.56 12.33 7.05
N ASP A 187 15.89 12.17 5.90
CA ASP A 187 14.42 12.26 5.79
C ASP A 187 13.68 11.03 6.33
N TYR A 188 14.41 9.99 6.70
CA TYR A 188 13.90 8.71 7.16
C TYR A 188 14.01 8.61 8.69
N LYS A 189 13.44 9.58 9.40
CA LYS A 189 13.49 9.64 10.88
C LYS A 189 12.08 9.66 11.47
N PRO A 190 11.90 9.19 12.72
CA PRO A 190 10.66 9.45 13.44
C PRO A 190 10.48 10.97 13.61
N GLU A 191 9.24 11.43 13.57
CA GLU A 191 8.90 12.85 13.55
C GLU A 191 8.30 13.31 14.89
N VAL A 192 7.51 12.45 15.56
CA VAL A 192 6.86 12.76 16.84
C VAL A 192 6.92 11.56 17.78
N VAL A 193 7.16 11.83 19.06
CA VAL A 193 7.04 10.84 20.14
C VAL A 193 5.59 10.82 20.63
N VAL A 194 4.94 9.67 20.57
CA VAL A 194 3.48 9.56 20.83
C VAL A 194 3.11 10.00 22.24
N GLU A 195 3.96 9.75 23.23
CA GLU A 195 3.76 10.12 24.63
C GLU A 195 3.77 11.64 24.84
N ASP A 196 4.44 12.40 23.97
CA ASP A 196 4.49 13.87 24.02
C ASP A 196 3.40 14.53 23.17
N SER A 197 2.66 13.75 22.38
CA SER A 197 1.81 14.28 21.31
C SER A 197 0.48 14.86 21.79
N GLY A 198 0.05 14.52 23.02
CA GLY A 198 -1.29 14.82 23.51
C GLY A 198 -2.41 14.08 22.77
N VAL A 199 -2.09 12.97 22.09
CA VAL A 199 -3.10 12.13 21.41
C VAL A 199 -4.14 11.62 22.40
N ILE A 200 -5.41 11.67 21.98
CA ILE A 200 -6.53 11.15 22.75
C ILE A 200 -6.90 9.77 22.18
N ALA A 201 -6.82 8.75 23.02
CA ALA A 201 -7.20 7.38 22.68
C ALA A 201 -8.65 7.10 23.10
N VAL A 202 -9.49 6.61 22.17
CA VAL A 202 -10.92 6.39 22.43
C VAL A 202 -11.39 5.01 21.95
N ASP A 203 -12.41 4.46 22.62
CA ASP A 203 -13.18 3.35 22.04
C ASP A 203 -14.18 3.95 21.02
N PRO A 204 -14.11 3.57 19.73
CA PRO A 204 -15.03 4.10 18.71
C PRO A 204 -16.51 3.69 18.91
N ARG A 205 -16.79 2.81 19.87
CA ARG A 205 -18.14 2.43 20.30
C ARG A 205 -18.70 3.34 21.40
N ASP A 206 -17.87 4.14 22.06
CA ASP A 206 -18.30 5.09 23.09
C ASP A 206 -18.80 6.40 22.46
N ASP A 207 -20.09 6.44 22.16
CA ASP A 207 -20.75 7.59 21.54
C ASP A 207 -20.69 8.86 22.41
N ALA A 208 -20.65 8.72 23.74
CA ALA A 208 -20.59 9.87 24.64
C ALA A 208 -19.24 10.58 24.53
N THR A 209 -18.14 9.81 24.54
CA THR A 209 -16.78 10.34 24.38
C THR A 209 -16.60 10.98 23.00
N ILE A 210 -17.05 10.33 21.93
CA ILE A 210 -16.95 10.91 20.57
C ILE A 210 -17.79 12.18 20.43
N THR A 211 -18.99 12.21 21.00
CA THR A 211 -19.83 13.42 20.99
C THR A 211 -19.17 14.58 21.73
N ALA A 212 -18.55 14.31 22.87
CA ALA A 212 -17.80 15.32 23.63
C ALA A 212 -16.61 15.87 22.84
N LEU A 213 -15.86 15.00 22.14
CA LEU A 213 -14.76 15.42 21.27
C LEU A 213 -15.25 16.30 20.11
N ASN A 214 -16.32 15.90 19.44
CA ASN A 214 -16.90 16.64 18.31
C ASN A 214 -17.48 18.00 18.73
N ALA A 215 -17.84 18.16 20.00
CA ALA A 215 -18.31 19.44 20.56
C ALA A 215 -17.16 20.42 20.83
N ASP A 216 -15.90 19.96 20.92
CA ASP A 216 -14.73 20.83 21.04
C ASP A 216 -14.49 21.55 19.68
N PRO A 217 -14.48 22.88 19.64
CA PRO A 217 -14.18 23.61 18.41
C PRO A 217 -12.72 23.46 17.96
N GLN A 218 -11.80 23.06 18.85
CA GLN A 218 -10.40 22.90 18.49
C GLN A 218 -10.09 21.50 17.95
N PRO A 219 -9.22 21.39 16.91
CA PRO A 219 -8.77 20.10 16.44
C PRO A 219 -7.95 19.39 17.53
N ARG A 220 -8.15 18.07 17.61
CA ARG A 220 -7.48 17.17 18.55
C ARG A 220 -6.94 15.99 17.77
N LEU A 221 -5.73 15.54 18.08
CA LEU A 221 -5.22 14.29 17.54
C LEU A 221 -5.91 13.13 18.25
N VAL A 222 -6.54 12.24 17.48
CA VAL A 222 -7.31 11.11 18.03
C VAL A 222 -6.79 9.78 17.48
N THR A 223 -6.80 8.74 18.32
CA THR A 223 -6.50 7.35 17.93
C THR A 223 -7.49 6.38 18.58
N VAL A 224 -7.46 5.12 18.15
CA VAL A 224 -8.24 4.06 18.77
C VAL A 224 -7.51 3.55 20.02
N ALA A 225 -8.24 3.37 21.13
CA ALA A 225 -7.71 2.83 22.38
C ALA A 225 -7.19 1.38 22.23
N GLU A 226 -6.25 1.01 23.09
CA GLU A 226 -5.68 -0.35 23.14
C GLU A 226 -6.54 -1.27 24.01
N GLY A 227 -6.33 -2.58 23.89
CA GLY A 227 -7.05 -3.61 24.65
C GLY A 227 -8.50 -3.81 24.22
N LEU A 228 -8.93 -3.24 23.09
CA LEU A 228 -10.27 -3.40 22.57
C LEU A 228 -10.42 -4.75 21.84
N ALA A 229 -11.54 -5.44 22.08
CA ALA A 229 -11.94 -6.62 21.32
C ALA A 229 -12.50 -6.22 19.93
N LEU A 230 -11.71 -5.50 19.14
CA LEU A 230 -12.02 -5.04 17.79
C LEU A 230 -10.81 -5.30 16.89
N ARG A 231 -11.07 -5.62 15.61
CA ARG A 231 -10.02 -5.65 14.59
C ARG A 231 -9.64 -4.20 14.23
N VAL A 232 -8.37 -3.98 13.90
CA VAL A 232 -7.80 -2.63 13.68
C VAL A 232 -8.55 -1.86 12.59
N ILE A 233 -8.70 -2.46 11.40
CA ILE A 233 -9.36 -1.82 10.25
C ILE A 233 -10.79 -1.36 10.56
N PRO A 234 -11.72 -2.22 11.02
CA PRO A 234 -13.08 -1.78 11.34
C PRO A 234 -13.12 -0.79 12.51
N ALA A 235 -12.22 -0.88 13.50
CA ALA A 235 -12.18 0.08 14.61
C ALA A 235 -11.85 1.50 14.12
N PHE A 236 -10.85 1.65 13.25
CA PHE A 236 -10.48 2.95 12.68
C PHE A 236 -11.50 3.46 11.67
N ARG A 237 -12.15 2.59 10.89
CA ARG A 237 -13.26 3.00 10.01
C ARG A 237 -14.46 3.52 10.81
N LEU A 238 -14.81 2.84 11.91
CA LEU A 238 -15.86 3.30 12.82
C LEU A 238 -15.50 4.65 13.45
N LEU A 239 -14.25 4.82 13.89
CA LEU A 239 -13.76 6.10 14.38
C LEU A 239 -13.90 7.20 13.32
N ALA A 240 -13.42 6.94 12.09
CA ALA A 240 -13.45 7.91 11.00
C ALA A 240 -14.88 8.29 10.57
N ALA A 241 -15.84 7.37 10.69
CA ALA A 241 -17.25 7.64 10.41
C ALA A 241 -17.89 8.57 11.46
N LYS A 242 -17.55 8.39 12.74
CA LYS A 242 -18.16 9.14 13.85
C LYS A 242 -17.44 10.45 14.20
N LEU A 243 -16.13 10.48 14.08
CA LEU A 243 -15.29 11.61 14.47
C LEU A 243 -15.39 12.75 13.44
N ASP A 244 -15.55 13.98 13.94
CA ASP A 244 -15.62 15.15 13.07
C ASP A 244 -14.35 15.32 12.22
N ALA A 245 -14.53 15.72 10.97
CA ALA A 245 -13.45 15.79 9.98
C ALA A 245 -12.27 16.61 10.51
N ARG A 246 -12.53 17.70 11.26
CA ARG A 246 -11.50 18.57 11.82
C ARG A 246 -10.39 17.85 12.58
N HIS A 247 -10.72 16.76 13.27
CA HIS A 247 -9.77 16.04 14.11
C HIS A 247 -8.87 15.13 13.24
N PRO A 248 -7.54 15.32 13.26
CA PRO A 248 -6.62 14.39 12.61
C PRO A 248 -6.58 13.04 13.33
N ILE A 249 -6.29 11.97 12.57
CA ILE A 249 -6.27 10.59 13.09
C ILE A 249 -4.84 10.02 13.06
N LEU A 250 -4.39 9.51 14.21
CA LEU A 250 -3.18 8.69 14.34
C LEU A 250 -3.53 7.21 14.19
N LEU A 251 -3.06 6.59 13.10
CA LEU A 251 -3.24 5.15 12.85
C LEU A 251 -2.22 4.31 13.63
N LYS A 252 -2.63 3.10 14.00
CA LYS A 252 -1.78 2.07 14.62
C LYS A 252 -1.91 0.74 13.89
N ASP A 253 -0.85 -0.05 13.84
CA ASP A 253 -0.86 -1.39 13.25
C ASP A 253 -1.54 -2.45 14.13
N THR A 254 -1.63 -2.21 15.43
CA THR A 254 -2.22 -3.13 16.42
C THR A 254 -2.97 -2.37 17.51
N LEU A 255 -3.95 -3.04 18.14
CA LEU A 255 -4.63 -2.57 19.36
C LEU A 255 -4.22 -3.36 20.61
N GLU A 256 -3.36 -4.37 20.48
CA GLU A 256 -2.94 -5.25 21.59
C GLU A 256 -1.81 -4.64 22.46
N GLY A 257 -1.43 -3.39 22.18
CA GLY A 257 -0.28 -2.73 22.80
C GLY A 257 1.05 -3.01 22.06
N PRO A 258 2.19 -2.53 22.59
CA PRO A 258 3.50 -2.82 22.03
C PRO A 258 3.79 -4.33 22.13
N ALA A 259 4.38 -4.91 21.09
CA ALA A 259 4.80 -6.31 21.13
C ALA A 259 5.85 -6.49 22.24
N THR A 260 5.53 -7.30 23.24
CA THR A 260 6.40 -7.59 24.39
C THR A 260 7.37 -8.74 24.15
N VAL A 261 7.24 -9.44 23.02
CA VAL A 261 7.98 -10.67 22.74
C VAL A 261 8.77 -10.56 21.44
N GLU A 262 10.09 -10.80 21.51
CA GLU A 262 11.01 -10.92 20.36
C GLU A 262 10.73 -12.14 19.46
N THR A 263 9.69 -12.93 19.72
CA THR A 263 9.43 -14.20 19.02
C THR A 263 8.47 -14.09 17.83
N ALA A 264 7.93 -12.91 17.53
CA ALA A 264 7.08 -12.73 16.35
C ALA A 264 7.95 -12.62 15.08
N ASP A 265 7.63 -13.42 14.06
CA ASP A 265 8.29 -13.37 12.75
C ASP A 265 8.16 -11.96 12.14
N PHE A 266 9.29 -11.34 11.79
CA PHE A 266 9.34 -10.02 11.15
C PHE A 266 8.41 -9.94 9.94
N VAL A 267 8.32 -11.01 9.14
CA VAL A 267 7.43 -11.03 7.97
C VAL A 267 5.97 -10.94 8.40
N GLN A 268 5.56 -11.62 9.48
CA GLN A 268 4.19 -11.51 9.99
C GLN A 268 3.89 -10.10 10.51
N ASN A 269 4.83 -9.49 11.25
CA ASN A 269 4.68 -8.11 11.73
C ASN A 269 4.56 -7.11 10.56
N LEU A 270 5.41 -7.26 9.54
CA LEU A 270 5.40 -6.50 8.30
C LEU A 270 4.04 -6.61 7.59
N LEU A 271 3.55 -7.83 7.37
CA LEU A 271 2.29 -8.07 6.65
C LEU A 271 1.08 -7.57 7.45
N ARG A 272 1.06 -7.76 8.77
CA ARG A 272 0.01 -7.22 9.66
C ARG A 272 -0.03 -5.70 9.60
N ALA A 273 1.11 -5.05 9.78
CA ALA A 273 1.20 -3.59 9.77
C ALA A 273 0.82 -3.01 8.41
N ALA A 274 1.32 -3.60 7.32
CA ALA A 274 0.98 -3.19 5.97
C ALA A 274 -0.51 -3.37 5.67
N THR A 275 -1.10 -4.50 6.05
CA THR A 275 -2.54 -4.72 5.93
C THR A 275 -3.29 -3.63 6.70
N ASN A 276 -3.05 -3.48 8.00
CA ASN A 276 -3.87 -2.62 8.85
C ASN A 276 -3.73 -1.13 8.51
N ILE A 277 -2.50 -0.60 8.50
CA ILE A 277 -2.27 0.83 8.23
C ILE A 277 -2.51 1.13 6.76
N GLY A 278 -2.01 0.28 5.85
CA GLY A 278 -2.13 0.51 4.42
C GLY A 278 -3.57 0.47 3.92
N SER A 279 -4.42 -0.41 4.46
CA SER A 279 -5.87 -0.42 4.13
C SER A 279 -6.50 0.93 4.43
N LEU A 280 -6.25 1.46 5.64
CA LEU A 280 -6.84 2.70 6.11
C LEU A 280 -6.33 3.90 5.30
N LEU A 281 -5.04 3.92 4.97
CA LEU A 281 -4.47 4.93 4.08
C LEU A 281 -5.07 4.87 2.66
N CYS A 282 -5.38 3.66 2.16
CA CYS A 282 -6.08 3.48 0.87
C CYS A 282 -7.57 3.86 0.94
N ASP A 283 -8.17 3.84 2.13
CA ASP A 283 -9.51 4.41 2.39
C ASP A 283 -9.45 5.94 2.57
N GLY A 284 -8.26 6.55 2.52
CA GLY A 284 -8.08 8.00 2.76
C GLY A 284 -8.10 8.41 4.23
N ILE A 285 -8.07 7.44 5.15
CA ILE A 285 -8.09 7.65 6.60
C ILE A 285 -6.66 7.71 7.12
N GLY A 286 -6.37 8.69 7.99
CA GLY A 286 -5.10 8.80 8.71
C GLY A 286 -4.27 10.01 8.29
N ASP A 287 -3.75 10.71 9.30
CA ASP A 287 -2.87 11.87 9.17
C ASP A 287 -1.50 11.63 9.80
N ALA A 288 -1.39 10.59 10.64
CA ALA A 288 -0.16 10.09 11.20
C ALA A 288 -0.22 8.56 11.33
N VAL A 289 0.94 7.91 11.42
CA VAL A 289 1.07 6.45 11.59
C VAL A 289 2.02 6.11 12.73
N LEU A 290 1.71 5.05 13.47
CA LEU A 290 2.55 4.47 14.51
C LEU A 290 2.60 2.94 14.31
N VAL A 291 3.80 2.39 14.19
CA VAL A 291 4.03 0.94 14.14
C VAL A 291 4.51 0.47 15.51
N ASN A 292 3.66 -0.25 16.24
CA ASN A 292 3.91 -0.76 17.58
C ASN A 292 4.15 -2.27 17.60
N GLY A 293 3.62 -3.00 16.63
CA GLY A 293 3.71 -4.45 16.61
C GLY A 293 5.08 -5.02 16.18
N GLU A 294 6.01 -4.18 15.71
CA GLU A 294 7.41 -4.54 15.49
C GLU A 294 8.28 -3.93 16.61
N PRO A 295 8.91 -4.74 17.49
CA PRO A 295 9.68 -4.21 18.62
C PRO A 295 10.97 -3.50 18.18
N ALA A 296 11.65 -3.98 17.13
CA ALA A 296 12.93 -3.42 16.73
C ALA A 296 12.78 -1.98 16.17
N PRO A 297 13.38 -0.94 16.78
CA PRO A 297 13.11 0.46 16.43
C PRO A 297 13.37 0.78 14.95
N GLY A 298 14.51 0.31 14.41
CA GLY A 298 14.87 0.55 13.01
C GLY A 298 13.97 -0.18 12.02
N GLN A 299 13.53 -1.40 12.35
CA GLN A 299 12.61 -2.17 11.50
C GLN A 299 11.20 -1.58 11.54
N SER A 300 10.73 -1.20 12.72
CA SER A 300 9.46 -0.48 12.93
C SER A 300 9.38 0.79 12.09
N LEU A 301 10.45 1.60 12.09
CA LEU A 301 10.55 2.81 11.29
C LEU A 301 10.51 2.49 9.78
N ARG A 302 11.20 1.42 9.37
CA ARG A 302 11.22 0.91 8.00
C ARG A 302 9.87 0.50 7.47
N ILE A 303 9.15 -0.27 8.28
CA ILE A 303 7.79 -0.69 7.97
C ILE A 303 6.92 0.54 7.75
N ALA A 304 6.96 1.53 8.65
CA ALA A 304 6.13 2.74 8.56
C ALA A 304 6.34 3.48 7.23
N TYR A 305 7.59 3.83 6.89
CA TYR A 305 7.90 4.55 5.64
C TYR A 305 7.57 3.73 4.40
N ASN A 306 7.92 2.44 4.37
CA ASN A 306 7.61 1.58 3.23
C ASN A 306 6.08 1.44 3.01
N ILE A 307 5.27 1.39 4.09
CA ILE A 307 3.81 1.40 3.98
C ILE A 307 3.32 2.72 3.36
N LEU A 308 3.84 3.87 3.79
CA LEU A 308 3.47 5.16 3.21
C LEU A 308 3.81 5.25 1.72
N GLN A 309 4.95 4.69 1.30
CA GLN A 309 5.31 4.64 -0.12
C GLN A 309 4.44 3.67 -0.91
N ALA A 310 4.20 2.47 -0.40
CA ALA A 310 3.36 1.47 -1.09
C ALA A 310 1.89 1.90 -1.20
N ALA A 311 1.37 2.64 -0.22
CA ALA A 311 0.05 3.28 -0.27
C ALA A 311 0.04 4.56 -1.15
N GLY A 312 1.20 5.02 -1.63
CA GLY A 312 1.33 6.25 -2.41
C GLY A 312 0.94 7.51 -1.63
N THR A 313 1.15 7.54 -0.32
CA THR A 313 0.88 8.71 0.53
C THR A 313 2.13 9.55 0.80
N ARG A 314 3.33 8.95 0.72
CA ARG A 314 4.62 9.65 0.83
C ARG A 314 5.68 8.90 0.01
N ILE A 315 6.42 9.61 -0.84
CA ILE A 315 7.52 9.03 -1.63
C ILE A 315 8.83 9.47 -0.98
N PHE A 316 9.69 8.52 -0.60
CA PHE A 316 10.94 8.82 0.12
C PHE A 316 12.19 8.19 -0.52
N LYS A 317 12.01 7.16 -1.35
CA LYS A 317 13.04 6.53 -2.20
C LYS A 317 12.47 6.29 -3.60
N THR A 318 13.33 5.85 -4.52
CA THR A 318 12.88 5.44 -5.86
C THR A 318 11.86 4.33 -5.76
N ASP A 319 10.76 4.48 -6.51
CA ASP A 319 9.68 3.49 -6.59
C ASP A 319 9.89 2.62 -7.83
N TYR A 320 9.78 1.30 -7.67
CA TYR A 320 10.03 0.34 -8.74
C TYR A 320 8.77 -0.46 -9.03
N VAL A 321 8.40 -0.47 -10.31
CA VAL A 321 7.26 -1.26 -10.81
C VAL A 321 7.85 -2.32 -11.72
N ALA A 322 7.91 -3.56 -11.25
CA ALA A 322 8.56 -4.64 -11.98
C ALA A 322 7.62 -5.83 -12.16
N CYS A 323 7.53 -6.37 -13.38
CA CYS A 323 6.68 -7.54 -13.61
C CYS A 323 7.20 -8.78 -12.84
N PRO A 324 6.38 -9.77 -12.49
CA PRO A 324 6.83 -10.97 -11.76
C PRO A 324 7.66 -11.95 -12.62
N SER A 325 7.99 -11.58 -13.87
CA SER A 325 8.50 -12.44 -14.95
C SER A 325 7.47 -13.45 -15.50
N CYS A 326 7.59 -13.81 -16.78
CA CYS A 326 6.75 -14.81 -17.44
C CYS A 326 7.48 -15.41 -18.66
N GLY A 327 6.86 -16.36 -19.38
CA GLY A 327 7.45 -16.95 -20.59
C GLY A 327 7.68 -15.97 -21.76
N ARG A 328 7.26 -14.70 -21.64
CA ARG A 328 7.52 -13.64 -22.62
C ARG A 328 8.72 -12.77 -22.28
N THR A 329 9.29 -12.91 -21.09
CA THR A 329 10.41 -12.08 -20.63
C THR A 329 11.64 -12.30 -21.53
N LEU A 330 12.24 -11.20 -22.01
CA LEU A 330 13.33 -11.21 -23.00
C LEU A 330 14.74 -11.09 -22.41
N PHE A 331 14.85 -10.91 -21.09
CA PHE A 331 16.09 -10.78 -20.32
C PHE A 331 15.91 -11.32 -18.90
N ASN A 332 16.98 -11.44 -18.12
CA ASN A 332 16.85 -11.85 -16.72
C ASN A 332 16.33 -10.68 -15.87
N LEU A 333 15.03 -10.68 -15.61
CA LEU A 333 14.36 -9.57 -14.96
C LEU A 333 14.85 -9.29 -13.54
N GLN A 334 15.11 -10.35 -12.76
CA GLN A 334 15.53 -10.26 -11.37
C GLN A 334 16.89 -9.56 -11.28
N SER A 335 17.89 -10.05 -12.01
CA SER A 335 19.25 -9.48 -12.01
C SER A 335 19.28 -8.07 -12.59
N THR A 336 18.49 -7.78 -13.62
CA THR A 336 18.40 -6.43 -14.21
C THR A 336 17.71 -5.45 -13.28
N THR A 337 16.63 -5.85 -12.60
CA THR A 337 15.97 -5.01 -11.59
C THR A 337 16.93 -4.67 -10.46
N GLN A 338 17.73 -5.64 -9.98
CA GLN A 338 18.76 -5.39 -8.97
C GLN A 338 19.83 -4.41 -9.44
N LYS A 339 20.32 -4.53 -10.69
CA LYS A 339 21.30 -3.58 -11.27
C LYS A 339 20.74 -2.16 -11.35
N ILE A 340 19.49 -2.02 -11.80
CA ILE A 340 18.82 -0.71 -11.87
C ILE A 340 18.67 -0.16 -10.45
N ARG A 341 18.17 -0.95 -9.49
CA ARG A 341 18.04 -0.54 -8.08
C ARG A 341 19.36 -0.07 -7.47
N ALA A 342 20.44 -0.80 -7.71
CA ALA A 342 21.76 -0.42 -7.21
C ALA A 342 22.22 0.93 -7.79
N ALA A 343 21.90 1.21 -9.05
CA ALA A 343 22.27 2.45 -9.71
C ALA A 343 21.35 3.64 -9.36
N THR A 344 20.07 3.41 -9.08
CA THR A 344 19.07 4.49 -9.00
C THR A 344 18.29 4.54 -7.67
N GLY A 345 18.58 3.67 -6.70
CA GLY A 345 17.82 3.56 -5.43
C GLY A 345 17.86 4.79 -4.52
N HIS A 346 18.84 5.66 -4.70
CA HIS A 346 19.01 6.89 -3.91
C HIS A 346 18.16 8.06 -4.44
N LEU A 347 17.59 7.95 -5.64
CA LEU A 347 16.77 9.02 -6.21
C LEU A 347 15.47 9.18 -5.39
N LYS A 348 14.99 10.42 -5.29
CA LYS A 348 13.74 10.73 -4.59
C LYS A 348 12.69 11.17 -5.57
N GLY A 349 11.47 10.67 -5.38
CA GLY A 349 10.34 11.05 -6.22
C GLY A 349 10.42 10.51 -7.64
N VAL A 350 11.25 9.52 -7.95
CA VAL A 350 11.35 8.90 -9.28
C VAL A 350 10.71 7.52 -9.25
N ARG A 351 9.80 7.24 -10.21
CA ARG A 351 9.24 5.91 -10.42
C ARG A 351 9.79 5.29 -11.70
N ILE A 352 10.34 4.08 -11.58
CA ILE A 352 10.97 3.36 -12.68
C ILE A 352 10.23 2.03 -12.90
N ALA A 353 9.72 1.83 -14.10
CA ALA A 353 9.13 0.58 -14.55
C ALA A 353 10.20 -0.34 -15.16
N VAL A 354 10.20 -1.62 -14.82
CA VAL A 354 11.10 -2.65 -15.38
C VAL A 354 10.26 -3.82 -15.90
N MET A 355 10.13 -3.88 -17.23
CA MET A 355 9.18 -4.76 -17.89
C MET A 355 9.89 -5.77 -18.79
N GLY A 356 9.58 -7.05 -18.59
CA GLY A 356 10.20 -8.15 -19.33
C GLY A 356 9.89 -8.17 -20.84
N CYS A 357 8.78 -7.57 -21.27
CA CYS A 357 8.35 -7.55 -22.67
C CYS A 357 7.47 -6.34 -22.99
N ILE A 358 7.27 -6.07 -24.29
CA ILE A 358 6.46 -4.96 -24.79
C ILE A 358 4.94 -5.15 -24.65
N VAL A 359 4.46 -6.37 -24.38
CA VAL A 359 3.02 -6.67 -24.46
C VAL A 359 2.24 -5.94 -23.38
N ASN A 360 2.56 -6.21 -22.12
CA ASN A 360 1.89 -5.55 -20.99
C ASN A 360 2.67 -4.33 -20.51
N GLY A 361 3.98 -4.24 -20.82
CA GLY A 361 4.88 -3.23 -20.27
C GLY A 361 4.37 -1.79 -20.38
N PRO A 362 4.01 -1.28 -21.58
CA PRO A 362 3.53 0.10 -21.75
C PRO A 362 2.21 0.43 -21.03
N GLY A 363 1.34 -0.57 -20.84
CA GLY A 363 0.08 -0.40 -20.12
C GLY A 363 0.28 -0.42 -18.60
N GLU A 364 1.08 -1.37 -18.12
CA GLU A 364 1.36 -1.57 -16.70
C GLU A 364 2.26 -0.45 -16.11
N MET A 365 3.07 0.22 -16.94
CA MET A 365 3.91 1.34 -16.53
C MET A 365 3.20 2.72 -16.54
N ALA A 366 1.87 2.76 -16.60
CA ALA A 366 1.12 4.00 -16.83
C ALA A 366 1.46 5.16 -15.88
N ASP A 367 1.85 4.82 -14.65
CA ASP A 367 2.15 5.78 -13.59
C ASP A 367 3.66 5.98 -13.36
N ALA A 368 4.54 5.37 -14.18
CA ALA A 368 5.99 5.47 -14.05
C ALA A 368 6.55 6.68 -14.81
N ASP A 369 7.59 7.32 -14.25
CA ASP A 369 8.29 8.42 -14.93
C ASP A 369 9.18 7.88 -16.07
N PHE A 370 9.85 6.76 -15.82
CA PHE A 370 10.77 6.12 -16.76
C PHE A 370 10.47 4.63 -16.88
N GLY A 371 10.68 4.07 -18.07
CA GLY A 371 10.48 2.65 -18.35
C GLY A 371 11.70 1.99 -18.96
N TYR A 372 12.02 0.79 -18.49
CA TYR A 372 13.01 -0.13 -19.04
C TYR A 372 12.26 -1.37 -19.54
N VAL A 373 12.13 -1.54 -20.87
CA VAL A 373 11.24 -2.55 -21.45
C VAL A 373 11.99 -3.43 -22.45
N GLY A 374 11.84 -4.75 -22.34
CA GLY A 374 12.36 -5.71 -23.31
C GLY A 374 11.70 -5.51 -24.68
N GLY A 375 12.49 -5.11 -25.68
CA GLY A 375 12.02 -4.89 -27.06
C GLY A 375 12.24 -6.11 -27.96
N ALA A 376 13.42 -6.73 -27.86
CA ALA A 376 13.79 -7.97 -28.54
C ALA A 376 14.89 -8.68 -27.71
N PRO A 377 15.25 -9.95 -28.01
CA PRO A 377 16.34 -10.63 -27.30
C PRO A 377 17.63 -9.79 -27.31
N GLY A 378 18.17 -9.50 -26.12
CA GLY A 378 19.36 -8.64 -25.91
C GLY A 378 19.17 -7.16 -26.23
N LYS A 379 17.92 -6.69 -26.39
CA LYS A 379 17.57 -5.32 -26.81
C LYS A 379 16.50 -4.70 -25.92
N ILE A 380 16.78 -3.49 -25.45
CA ILE A 380 15.94 -2.73 -24.53
C ILE A 380 15.45 -1.44 -25.19
N ASN A 381 14.21 -1.10 -24.91
CA ASN A 381 13.62 0.20 -25.22
C ASN A 381 13.45 0.99 -23.92
N LEU A 382 13.82 2.27 -23.94
CA LEU A 382 13.63 3.18 -22.82
C LEU A 382 12.46 4.12 -23.09
N TYR A 383 11.68 4.39 -22.04
CA TYR A 383 10.47 5.18 -22.09
C TYR A 383 10.53 6.35 -21.11
N VAL A 384 9.81 7.42 -21.47
CA VAL A 384 9.47 8.55 -20.58
C VAL A 384 7.94 8.62 -20.53
N GLY A 385 7.37 8.39 -19.35
CA GLY A 385 5.95 8.08 -19.22
C GLY A 385 5.56 6.91 -20.13
N LYS A 386 4.56 7.14 -21.00
CA LYS A 386 4.06 6.13 -21.96
C LYS A 386 4.80 6.14 -23.31
N THR A 387 5.76 7.04 -23.52
CA THR A 387 6.39 7.26 -24.83
C THR A 387 7.76 6.62 -24.90
N ALA A 388 7.97 5.72 -25.87
CA ALA A 388 9.29 5.17 -26.16
C ALA A 388 10.18 6.24 -26.78
N VAL A 389 11.33 6.51 -26.17
CA VAL A 389 12.25 7.59 -26.58
C VAL A 389 13.61 7.10 -27.06
N LYS A 390 14.06 5.93 -26.61
CA LYS A 390 15.29 5.28 -27.09
C LYS A 390 14.97 3.82 -27.40
N PHE A 391 15.47 3.31 -28.54
CA PHE A 391 15.07 2.01 -29.07
C PHE A 391 16.28 1.10 -29.30
N ASN A 392 16.09 -0.20 -29.14
CA ASN A 392 17.04 -1.25 -29.47
C ASN A 392 18.44 -1.08 -28.83
N ILE A 393 18.46 -0.56 -27.61
CA ILE A 393 19.69 -0.39 -26.84
C ILE A 393 20.20 -1.79 -26.43
N PRO A 394 21.48 -2.12 -26.66
CA PRO A 394 22.09 -3.33 -26.11
C PRO A 394 21.86 -3.46 -24.60
N GLU A 395 21.46 -4.64 -24.12
CA GLU A 395 21.08 -4.87 -22.71
C GLU A 395 22.18 -4.48 -21.70
N ASP A 396 23.43 -4.72 -22.06
CA ASP A 396 24.64 -4.42 -21.28
C ASP A 396 24.89 -2.91 -21.12
N GLU A 397 24.50 -2.10 -22.09
CA GLU A 397 24.59 -0.63 -22.03
C GLU A 397 23.33 0.02 -21.42
N ALA A 398 22.20 -0.69 -21.40
CA ALA A 398 20.88 -0.11 -21.17
C ALA A 398 20.72 0.55 -19.79
N VAL A 399 21.39 0.06 -18.75
CA VAL A 399 21.34 0.67 -17.40
C VAL A 399 22.05 2.03 -17.40
N ALA A 400 23.22 2.14 -18.03
CA ALA A 400 23.91 3.41 -18.16
C ALA A 400 23.08 4.42 -18.97
N ARG A 401 22.44 3.95 -20.06
CA ARG A 401 21.56 4.78 -20.89
C ARG A 401 20.29 5.23 -20.16
N LEU A 402 19.80 4.43 -19.22
CA LEU A 402 18.70 4.83 -18.33
C LEU A 402 19.14 5.96 -17.38
N ILE A 403 20.34 5.88 -16.82
CA ILE A 403 20.90 6.95 -15.97
C ILE A 403 21.03 8.25 -16.76
N ASP A 404 21.58 8.18 -17.98
CA ASP A 404 21.70 9.34 -18.86
C ASP A 404 20.33 9.93 -19.17
N LEU A 405 19.32 9.10 -19.44
CA LEU A 405 17.96 9.56 -19.68
C LEU A 405 17.36 10.26 -18.44
N ILE A 406 17.59 9.74 -17.24
CA ILE A 406 17.12 10.38 -16.01
C ILE A 406 17.80 11.74 -15.80
N ARG A 407 19.10 11.86 -16.15
CA ARG A 407 19.85 13.13 -16.15
C ARG A 407 19.34 14.11 -17.20
N GLU A 408 19.06 13.64 -18.43
CA GLU A 408 18.48 14.44 -19.52
C GLU A 408 17.15 15.11 -19.12
N HIS A 409 16.46 14.55 -18.12
CA HIS A 409 15.18 15.03 -17.60
C HIS A 409 15.27 15.76 -16.25
N ASP A 410 16.47 16.13 -15.78
CA ASP A 410 16.70 16.84 -14.50
C ASP A 410 16.14 16.11 -13.26
N ARG A 411 16.06 14.77 -13.32
CA ARG A 411 15.56 13.92 -12.23
C ARG A 411 16.67 13.12 -11.52
N TRP A 412 17.93 13.36 -11.90
CA TRP A 412 19.09 12.73 -11.28
C TRP A 412 19.61 13.56 -10.11
N ILE A 413 19.93 12.88 -9.01
CA ILE A 413 20.60 13.46 -7.84
C ILE A 413 21.75 12.52 -7.53
N ASP A 414 22.96 13.03 -7.34
CA ASP A 414 24.09 12.15 -7.02
C ASP A 414 23.89 11.46 -5.67
N ALA A 415 24.30 10.19 -5.62
CA ALA A 415 24.23 9.41 -4.41
C ALA A 415 25.03 10.11 -3.29
N PRO A 416 24.50 10.17 -2.06
CA PRO A 416 25.26 10.69 -0.95
C PRO A 416 26.57 9.91 -0.82
N HIS A 417 27.69 10.61 -0.67
CA HIS A 417 29.00 9.97 -0.44
C HIS A 417 28.88 9.05 0.79
N GLU A 418 28.88 7.72 0.59
CA GLU A 418 28.98 6.77 1.70
C GLU A 418 30.30 7.05 2.43
N ALA A 419 30.23 7.60 3.65
CA ALA A 419 31.31 7.42 4.61
C ALA A 419 31.43 5.90 4.80
N ALA A 420 32.61 5.37 4.47
CA ALA A 420 32.93 3.96 4.37
C ALA A 420 32.15 3.06 5.35
N ARG A 421 31.50 2.03 4.79
CA ARG A 421 30.95 0.90 5.55
C ARG A 421 32.03 0.36 6.50
N SER A 422 31.87 0.62 7.78
CA SER A 422 32.54 -0.10 8.86
C SER A 422 31.48 -0.82 9.68
N GLY A 423 31.43 -2.14 9.58
CA GLY A 423 30.76 -3.03 10.55
C GLY A 423 29.47 -3.70 10.06
N GLU A 424 29.58 -4.66 9.15
CA GLU A 424 28.78 -5.89 9.25
C GLU A 424 29.35 -6.74 10.40
N GLU A 425 28.48 -7.51 11.07
CA GLU A 425 28.70 -8.39 12.24
C GLU A 425 28.43 -7.78 13.62
N ALA A 426 27.16 -7.84 14.05
CA ALA A 426 26.70 -8.46 15.30
C ALA A 426 25.17 -8.45 15.36
#